data_AF-A0A9D9EJ01-F1
#
_entry.id   AF-A0A9D9EJ01-F1
#
_cell.length_a   1.000
_cell.length_b   1.000
_cell.length_c   1.000
_cell.angle_alpha   90.00
_cell.angle_beta   90.00
_cell.angle_gamma   90.00
#
_symmetry.space_group_name_H-M   'P 1'
#
loop_
_entity.id
_entity.type
_entity.pdbx_description
1 polymer ?
#
loop_
_entity_poly.entity_id
_entity_poly.type
_entity_poly.pdbx_seq_one_letter_code
_entity_poly.pdbx_strand_id
1 'polypeptide(L)'
;YVNERLDTSVTLGEVEAYYDAHKQDFIAEVPVVRARFMRISADSPHIETIKKKMSSDNIDDIVEADSLAGSSADRYTAYGDRWVAVTEVAKDFGKDYGSLLSLMRNSFIQVKDTDYDKLNVAYIRDFIAAGEPLPVEYCEAEIKGILVGIRRHRLVTDLEQELLEDAREKGKFVIY
;
A
#
# COMPACT_ATOMS: atom_id res chain seq x y z
N TYR A 1 -20.62 3.12 26.04
CA TYR A 1 -21.95 2.88 25.45
C TYR A 1 -21.94 2.71 23.92
N VAL A 2 -21.53 3.66 23.07
CA VAL A 2 -21.48 3.43 21.59
C VAL A 2 -20.23 2.65 21.14
N ASN A 3 -19.06 2.94 21.72
CA ASN A 3 -17.81 2.26 21.37
C ASN A 3 -17.71 0.80 21.82
N GLU A 4 -18.52 0.36 22.79
CA GLU A 4 -18.48 -1.02 23.31
C GLU A 4 -19.25 -2.02 22.43
N ARG A 5 -20.09 -1.55 21.49
CA ARG A 5 -20.85 -2.38 20.55
C ARG A 5 -20.33 -2.35 19.12
N LEU A 6 -19.33 -1.50 18.84
CA LEU A 6 -18.78 -1.38 17.50
C LEU A 6 -17.80 -2.54 17.27
N ASP A 7 -18.22 -3.53 16.48
CA ASP A 7 -17.30 -4.55 15.99
C ASP A 7 -16.37 -3.93 14.94
N THR A 8 -15.15 -3.61 15.37
CA THR A 8 -14.07 -3.10 14.51
C THR A 8 -13.22 -4.21 13.91
N SER A 9 -13.49 -5.48 14.25
CA SER A 9 -12.76 -6.61 13.72
C SER A 9 -13.26 -6.95 12.31
N VAL A 10 -12.42 -6.70 11.31
CA VAL A 10 -12.70 -7.04 9.92
C VAL A 10 -11.82 -8.22 9.54
N THR A 11 -12.44 -9.32 9.13
CA THR A 11 -11.75 -10.53 8.72
C THR A 11 -11.23 -10.41 7.28
N LEU A 12 -10.21 -11.20 6.93
CA LEU A 12 -9.69 -11.24 5.56
C LEU A 12 -10.77 -11.69 4.55
N GLY A 13 -11.62 -12.65 4.92
CA GLY A 13 -12.71 -13.11 4.05
C GLY A 13 -13.75 -12.02 3.76
N GLU A 14 -14.01 -11.12 4.71
CA GLU A 14 -14.88 -9.96 4.45
C GLU A 14 -14.24 -8.95 3.51
N VAL A 15 -12.92 -8.75 3.60
CA VAL A 15 -12.17 -7.90 2.67
C VAL A 15 -12.24 -8.47 1.26
N GLU A 16 -11.96 -9.76 1.10
CA GLU A 16 -12.01 -10.43 -0.21
C GLU A 16 -13.41 -10.39 -0.82
N ALA A 17 -14.44 -10.70 -0.03
CA ALA A 17 -15.82 -10.65 -0.50
C ALA A 17 -16.25 -9.23 -0.93
N TYR A 18 -15.85 -8.21 -0.17
CA TYR A 18 -16.14 -6.83 -0.51
C TYR A 18 -15.39 -6.40 -1.79
N TYR A 19 -14.11 -6.75 -1.88
CA TYR A 19 -13.28 -6.47 -3.06
C TYR A 19 -13.88 -7.13 -4.31
N ASP A 20 -14.23 -8.41 -4.26
CA ASP A 20 -14.80 -9.15 -5.40
C ASP A 20 -16.13 -8.55 -5.87
N ALA A 21 -16.97 -8.08 -4.95
CA ALA A 21 -18.24 -7.43 -5.27
C ALA A 21 -18.08 -6.03 -5.87
N HIS A 22 -16.95 -5.35 -5.61
CA HIS A 22 -16.71 -3.95 -5.98
C HIS A 22 -15.40 -3.76 -6.78
N LYS A 23 -14.93 -4.78 -7.51
CA LYS A 23 -13.63 -4.74 -8.22
C LYS A 23 -13.45 -3.52 -9.12
N GLN A 24 -14.54 -3.07 -9.75
CA GLN A 24 -14.56 -1.92 -10.63
C GLN A 24 -14.28 -0.59 -9.91
N ASP A 25 -14.44 -0.54 -8.59
CA ASP A 25 -14.15 0.63 -7.77
C ASP A 25 -12.67 0.67 -7.35
N PHE A 26 -11.95 -0.44 -7.49
CA PHE A 26 -10.53 -0.58 -7.12
C PHE A 26 -9.63 -0.62 -8.34
N ILE A 27 -9.65 0.46 -9.11
CA ILE A 27 -8.82 0.65 -10.31
C ILE A 27 -7.65 1.59 -9.99
N ALA A 28 -6.46 1.24 -10.46
CA ALA A 28 -5.26 2.03 -10.25
C ALA A 28 -5.37 3.37 -10.99
N GLU A 29 -5.51 4.49 -10.26
CA GLU A 29 -5.48 5.83 -10.87
C GLU A 29 -4.08 6.20 -11.36
N VAL A 30 -3.06 5.74 -10.65
CA VAL A 30 -1.64 5.85 -11.00
C VAL A 30 -1.01 4.47 -10.99
N PRO A 31 0.08 4.23 -11.74
CA PRO A 31 0.74 2.93 -11.72
C PRO A 31 1.18 2.54 -10.31
N VAL A 32 1.04 1.26 -9.98
CA VAL A 32 1.43 0.71 -8.69
C VAL A 32 2.46 -0.39 -8.92
N VAL A 33 3.49 -0.44 -8.07
CA VAL A 33 4.63 -1.33 -8.25
C VAL A 33 4.99 -2.05 -6.97
N ARG A 34 5.57 -3.24 -7.08
CA ARG A 34 6.43 -3.81 -6.05
C ARG A 34 7.86 -3.50 -6.42
N ALA A 35 8.51 -2.67 -5.62
CA ALA A 35 9.83 -2.17 -5.92
C ALA A 35 10.80 -2.42 -4.77
N ARG A 36 12.09 -2.32 -5.08
CA ARG A 36 13.18 -2.23 -4.10
C ARG A 36 14.08 -1.10 -4.55
N PHE A 37 14.49 -0.26 -3.63
CA PHE A 37 15.28 0.94 -3.89
C PHE A 37 16.57 0.91 -3.08
N MET A 38 17.65 1.41 -3.69
CA MET A 38 18.89 1.71 -2.99
C MET A 38 19.50 3.04 -3.47
N ARG A 39 20.13 3.76 -2.55
CA ARG A 39 21.03 4.88 -2.81
C ARG A 39 22.38 4.57 -2.20
N ILE A 40 23.42 4.55 -3.03
CA ILE A 40 24.76 4.10 -2.65
C ILE A 40 25.80 4.98 -3.32
N SER A 41 27.00 5.13 -2.73
CA SER A 41 28.11 5.81 -3.40
C SER A 41 28.45 5.12 -4.73
N ALA A 42 28.69 5.90 -5.78
CA ALA A 42 28.87 5.37 -7.14
C ALA A 42 30.15 4.55 -7.33
N ASP A 43 31.11 4.68 -6.41
CA ASP A 43 32.38 3.97 -6.33
C ASP A 43 32.32 2.70 -5.44
N SER A 44 31.18 2.42 -4.80
CA SER A 44 31.08 1.31 -3.87
C SER A 44 31.29 -0.05 -4.55
N PRO A 45 32.14 -0.93 -4.00
CA PRO A 45 32.39 -2.26 -4.57
C PRO A 45 31.17 -3.19 -4.42
N HIS A 46 30.19 -2.82 -3.59
CA HIS A 46 29.03 -3.65 -3.27
C HIS A 46 27.84 -3.44 -4.22
N ILE A 47 27.90 -2.47 -5.14
CA ILE A 47 26.79 -2.10 -6.03
C ILE A 47 26.23 -3.31 -6.79
N GLU A 48 27.08 -4.05 -7.51
CA GLU A 48 26.63 -5.16 -8.35
C GLU A 48 26.13 -6.35 -7.53
N THR A 49 26.73 -6.60 -6.37
CA THR A 49 26.27 -7.65 -5.44
C THR A 49 24.88 -7.33 -4.90
N ILE A 50 24.67 -6.09 -4.42
CA ILE A 50 23.36 -5.65 -3.92
C ILE A 50 22.33 -5.69 -5.05
N LYS A 51 22.66 -5.17 -6.24
CA LYS A 51 21.78 -5.21 -7.42
C LYS A 51 21.32 -6.62 -7.77
N LYS A 52 22.25 -7.58 -7.80
CA LYS A 52 21.92 -8.97 -8.10
C LYS A 52 20.98 -9.57 -7.06
N LYS A 53 21.29 -9.37 -5.77
CA LYS A 53 20.52 -9.93 -4.66
C LYS A 53 19.14 -9.27 -4.51
N MET A 54 19.06 -7.95 -4.67
CA MET A 54 17.80 -7.22 -4.63
C MET A 54 16.89 -7.56 -5.83
N SER A 55 17.40 -8.12 -6.93
CA SER A 55 16.54 -8.64 -8.01
C SER A 55 16.11 -10.09 -7.85
N SER A 56 16.61 -10.79 -6.82
CA SER A 56 16.28 -12.20 -6.57
C SER A 56 14.88 -12.35 -5.98
N ASP A 57 14.27 -13.50 -6.22
CA ASP A 57 13.03 -13.92 -5.56
C ASP A 57 13.26 -14.73 -4.28
N ASN A 58 14.52 -15.11 -4.01
CA ASN A 58 14.87 -15.79 -2.78
C ASN A 58 14.89 -14.81 -1.59
N ILE A 59 14.16 -15.14 -0.53
CA ILE A 59 14.12 -14.37 0.73
C ILE A 59 15.53 -14.21 1.32
N ASP A 60 16.37 -15.25 1.26
CA ASP A 60 17.73 -15.18 1.81
C ASP A 60 18.58 -14.14 1.07
N ASP A 61 18.46 -14.08 -0.26
CA ASP A 61 19.16 -13.06 -1.06
C ASP A 61 18.67 -11.65 -0.70
N ILE A 62 17.37 -11.47 -0.46
CA ILE A 62 16.78 -10.17 -0.11
C ILE A 62 17.28 -9.72 1.27
N VAL A 63 17.33 -10.63 2.24
CA VAL A 63 17.86 -10.38 3.59
C VAL A 63 19.35 -10.04 3.52
N GLU A 64 20.12 -10.76 2.71
CA GLU A 64 21.53 -10.45 2.48
C GLU A 64 21.72 -9.09 1.78
N ALA A 65 20.88 -8.74 0.82
CA ALA A 65 20.90 -7.42 0.18
C ALA A 65 20.64 -6.31 1.20
N ASP A 66 19.65 -6.49 2.08
CA ASP A 66 19.31 -5.54 3.14
C ASP A 66 20.47 -5.38 4.14
N SER A 67 21.05 -6.49 4.60
CA SER A 67 22.21 -6.48 5.49
C SER A 67 23.44 -5.82 4.87
N LEU A 68 23.76 -6.14 3.61
CA LEU A 68 24.88 -5.56 2.89
C LEU A 68 24.66 -4.07 2.62
N ALA A 69 23.44 -3.68 2.25
CA ALA A 69 23.07 -2.30 2.04
C ALA A 69 23.11 -1.49 3.35
N GLY A 70 22.74 -2.08 4.49
CA GLY A 70 22.81 -1.41 5.80
C GLY A 70 24.22 -0.92 6.19
N SER A 71 25.28 -1.53 5.66
CA SER A 71 26.66 -1.10 5.88
C SER A 71 27.26 -0.25 4.76
N SER A 72 26.67 -0.30 3.56
CA SER A 72 27.29 0.19 2.32
C SER A 72 26.49 1.27 1.59
N ALA A 73 25.19 1.37 1.84
CA ALA A 73 24.26 2.26 1.16
C ALA A 73 23.79 3.37 2.11
N ASP A 74 23.60 4.58 1.58
CA ASP A 74 23.02 5.69 2.34
C ASP A 74 21.54 5.43 2.64
N ARG A 75 20.88 4.69 1.75
CA ARG A 75 19.48 4.30 1.91
C ARG A 75 19.20 3.01 1.17
N TYR A 76 18.43 2.13 1.79
CA TYR A 76 17.83 0.96 1.18
C TYR A 76 16.37 0.86 1.59
N THR A 77 15.49 0.50 0.67
CA THR A 77 14.05 0.40 0.93
C THR A 77 13.49 -0.72 0.07
N ALA A 78 13.22 -1.87 0.69
CA ALA A 78 12.62 -3.02 0.02
C ALA A 78 11.07 -2.98 -0.02
N TYR A 79 10.47 -1.89 0.48
CA TYR A 79 9.02 -1.67 0.65
C TYR A 79 8.25 -2.84 1.31
N GLY A 80 8.96 -3.79 1.94
CA GLY A 80 8.39 -4.98 2.57
C GLY A 80 7.64 -5.89 1.60
N ASP A 81 8.03 -5.91 0.32
CA ASP A 81 7.32 -6.61 -0.77
C ASP A 81 5.86 -6.16 -0.99
N ARG A 82 5.50 -4.99 -0.45
CA ARG A 82 4.17 -4.42 -0.60
C ARG A 82 4.07 -3.61 -1.89
N TRP A 83 2.85 -3.55 -2.40
CA TRP A 83 2.46 -2.65 -3.48
C TRP A 83 2.55 -1.19 -3.01
N VAL A 84 3.20 -0.34 -3.80
CA VAL A 84 3.33 1.10 -3.56
C VAL A 84 3.05 1.88 -4.83
N ALA A 85 2.48 3.07 -4.69
CA ALA A 85 2.29 3.95 -5.84
C ALA A 85 3.65 4.31 -6.44
N VAL A 86 3.77 4.28 -7.77
CA VAL A 86 5.02 4.63 -8.46
C VAL A 86 5.50 6.05 -8.12
N THR A 87 4.57 6.93 -7.73
CA THR A 87 4.86 8.30 -7.28
C THR A 87 5.70 8.32 -6.00
N GLU A 88 5.56 7.33 -5.12
CA GLU A 88 6.39 7.21 -3.92
C GLU A 88 7.83 6.84 -4.28
N VAL A 89 8.01 5.87 -5.19
CA VAL A 89 9.33 5.50 -5.70
C VAL A 89 9.96 6.69 -6.43
N ALA A 90 9.18 7.44 -7.22
CA ALA A 90 9.68 8.59 -7.98
C ALA A 90 10.22 9.72 -7.09
N LYS A 91 9.65 9.91 -5.89
CA LYS A 91 10.18 10.88 -4.90
C LYS A 91 11.60 10.54 -4.47
N ASP A 92 11.96 9.26 -4.38
CA ASP A 92 13.31 8.83 -4.01
C ASP A 92 14.36 9.17 -5.09
N PHE A 93 13.92 9.41 -6.32
CA PHE A 93 14.74 9.89 -7.44
C PHE A 93 14.62 11.39 -7.70
N GLY A 94 13.75 12.10 -6.98
CA GLY A 94 13.45 13.51 -7.24
C GLY A 94 12.86 13.75 -8.63
N LYS A 95 12.07 12.81 -9.17
CA LYS A 95 11.47 12.88 -10.51
C LYS A 95 9.96 12.72 -10.44
N ASP A 96 9.26 13.11 -11.50
CA ASP A 96 7.89 12.65 -11.73
C ASP A 96 7.91 11.17 -12.16
N TYR A 97 6.78 10.48 -11.96
CA TYR A 97 6.73 9.06 -12.25
C TYR A 97 6.83 8.73 -13.75
N GLY A 98 6.39 9.61 -14.65
CA GLY A 98 6.48 9.39 -16.09
C GLY A 98 7.94 9.39 -16.54
N SER A 99 8.71 10.39 -16.13
CA SER A 99 10.15 10.45 -16.34
C SER A 99 10.86 9.25 -15.72
N LEU A 100 10.48 8.85 -14.51
CA LEU A 100 11.07 7.67 -13.85
C LEU A 100 10.84 6.39 -14.67
N LEU A 101 9.59 6.12 -15.08
CA LEU A 101 9.24 4.93 -15.85
C LEU A 101 9.93 4.92 -17.23
N SER A 102 10.16 6.08 -17.85
CA SER A 102 10.87 6.17 -19.13
C SER A 102 12.33 5.67 -19.06
N LEU A 103 12.94 5.75 -17.87
CA LEU A 103 14.30 5.29 -17.58
C LEU A 103 14.37 3.79 -17.28
N MET A 104 13.22 3.12 -17.14
CA MET A 104 13.17 1.70 -16.84
C MET A 104 13.76 0.87 -17.98
N ARG A 105 14.70 -0.01 -17.66
CA ARG A 105 15.32 -0.98 -18.57
C ARG A 105 15.51 -2.30 -17.84
N ASN A 106 14.95 -3.39 -18.39
CA ASN A 106 15.01 -4.72 -17.79
C ASN A 106 14.61 -4.73 -16.30
N SER A 107 13.49 -4.07 -15.98
CA SER A 107 12.99 -3.90 -14.59
C SER A 107 13.88 -3.10 -13.65
N PHE A 108 14.97 -2.50 -14.14
CA PHE A 108 15.82 -1.60 -13.36
C PHE A 108 15.67 -0.16 -13.79
N ILE A 109 15.77 0.76 -12.83
CA ILE A 109 15.89 2.19 -13.03
C ILE A 109 17.18 2.62 -12.34
N GLN A 110 18.07 3.28 -13.07
CA GLN A 110 19.37 3.72 -12.56
C GLN A 110 19.57 5.20 -12.88
N VAL A 111 19.84 6.00 -11.84
CA VAL A 111 20.09 7.43 -11.97
C VAL A 111 21.33 7.79 -11.17
N LYS A 112 22.35 8.31 -11.86
CA LYS A 112 23.52 8.87 -11.20
C LYS A 112 23.22 10.31 -10.79
N ASP A 113 23.39 10.58 -9.50
CA ASP A 113 23.46 11.92 -8.96
C ASP A 113 24.91 12.40 -9.09
N THR A 114 25.13 13.31 -10.04
CA THR A 114 26.47 13.79 -10.39
C THR A 114 27.01 14.77 -9.35
N ASP A 115 26.14 15.41 -8.58
CA ASP A 115 26.52 16.44 -7.60
C ASP A 115 27.08 15.81 -6.31
N TYR A 116 26.63 14.60 -5.98
CA TYR A 116 26.99 13.90 -4.73
C TYR A 116 27.71 12.57 -4.93
N ASP A 117 28.07 12.22 -6.18
CA ASP A 117 28.66 10.94 -6.58
C ASP A 117 27.85 9.73 -6.05
N LYS A 118 26.52 9.83 -6.14
CA LYS A 118 25.60 8.78 -5.69
C LYS A 118 24.94 8.08 -6.87
N LEU A 119 24.69 6.80 -6.71
CA LEU A 119 23.91 5.99 -7.61
C LEU A 119 22.59 5.62 -6.93
N ASN A 120 21.49 6.06 -7.52
CA ASN A 120 20.14 5.64 -7.15
C ASN A 120 19.73 4.49 -8.07
N VAL A 121 19.32 3.37 -7.50
CA VAL A 121 18.85 2.19 -8.23
C VAL A 121 17.52 1.74 -7.68
N ALA A 122 16.55 1.48 -8.56
CA ALA A 122 15.34 0.77 -8.23
C ALA A 122 15.22 -0.49 -9.09
N TYR A 123 14.81 -1.58 -8.45
CA TYR A 123 14.35 -2.79 -9.10
C TYR A 123 12.82 -2.86 -8.97
N ILE A 124 12.13 -3.03 -10.08
CA ILE A 124 10.67 -3.18 -10.17
C ILE A 124 10.36 -4.65 -10.38
N ARG A 125 9.90 -5.32 -9.33
CA ARG A 125 9.52 -6.73 -9.38
C ARG A 125 8.20 -6.91 -10.13
N ASP A 126 7.19 -6.12 -9.76
CA ASP A 126 5.86 -6.17 -10.36
C ASP A 126 5.36 -4.77 -10.66
N PHE A 127 4.48 -4.70 -11.66
CA PHE A 127 3.97 -3.46 -12.20
C PHE A 127 2.50 -3.63 -12.59
N ILE A 128 1.66 -2.71 -12.12
CA ILE A 128 0.25 -2.57 -12.50
C ILE A 128 0.09 -1.19 -13.12
N ALA A 129 -0.43 -1.16 -14.34
CA ALA A 129 -0.61 0.09 -15.06
C ALA A 129 -1.77 0.91 -14.49
N ALA A 130 -1.77 2.21 -14.76
CA ALA A 130 -2.97 3.00 -14.52
C ALA A 130 -4.12 2.47 -15.39
N GLY A 131 -5.32 2.35 -14.79
CA GLY A 131 -6.49 1.76 -15.41
C GLY A 131 -6.64 0.24 -15.22
N GLU A 132 -5.67 -0.43 -14.59
CA GLU A 132 -5.76 -1.85 -14.25
C GLU A 132 -6.28 -2.06 -12.81
N PRO A 133 -6.86 -3.24 -12.49
CA PRO A 133 -7.36 -3.52 -11.15
C PRO A 133 -6.21 -3.59 -10.13
N LEU A 134 -6.39 -2.89 -9.00
CA LEU A 134 -5.47 -2.97 -7.87
C LEU A 134 -5.60 -4.32 -7.17
N PRO A 135 -4.52 -4.90 -6.64
CA PRO A 135 -4.59 -6.16 -5.91
C PRO A 135 -5.27 -5.94 -4.55
N VAL A 136 -6.00 -6.94 -4.07
CA VAL A 136 -6.74 -6.86 -2.78
C VAL A 136 -5.84 -6.46 -1.62
N GLU A 137 -4.59 -6.93 -1.60
CA GLU A 137 -3.57 -6.61 -0.60
C GLU A 137 -3.26 -5.10 -0.51
N TYR A 138 -3.37 -4.38 -1.64
CA TYR A 138 -3.18 -2.93 -1.67
C TYR A 138 -4.40 -2.19 -1.12
N CYS A 139 -5.60 -2.69 -1.43
CA CYS A 139 -6.87 -2.09 -1.03
C CYS A 139 -7.31 -2.50 0.39
N GLU A 140 -6.64 -3.46 1.03
CA GLU A 140 -7.07 -4.05 2.30
C GLU A 140 -7.36 -3.01 3.38
N ALA A 141 -6.45 -2.05 3.58
CA ALA A 141 -6.60 -1.02 4.59
C ALA A 141 -7.82 -0.11 4.33
N GLU A 142 -8.03 0.24 3.06
CA GLU A 142 -9.17 1.06 2.62
C GLU A 142 -10.49 0.32 2.80
N ILE A 143 -10.55 -0.94 2.34
CA ILE A 143 -11.73 -1.80 2.47
C ILE A 143 -12.10 -2.01 3.94
N LYS A 144 -11.11 -2.26 4.82
CA LYS A 144 -11.35 -2.33 6.27
C LYS A 144 -11.97 -1.05 6.80
N GLY A 145 -11.48 0.11 6.36
CA GLY A 145 -12.05 1.42 6.70
C GLY A 145 -13.51 1.56 6.26
N ILE A 146 -13.82 1.15 5.03
CA ILE A 146 -15.18 1.16 4.47
C ILE A 146 -16.10 0.26 5.29
N LEU A 147 -15.70 -0.99 5.55
CA LEU A 147 -16.51 -1.96 6.29
C LEU A 147 -16.80 -1.50 7.72
N VAL A 148 -15.82 -0.96 8.43
CA VAL A 148 -16.02 -0.36 9.76
C VAL A 148 -16.97 0.85 9.67
N GLY A 149 -16.85 1.67 8.62
CA GLY A 149 -17.75 2.78 8.35
C GLY A 149 -19.21 2.35 8.17
N ILE A 150 -19.44 1.31 7.36
CA ILE A 150 -20.78 0.74 7.12
C ILE A 150 -21.38 0.23 8.43
N ARG A 151 -20.62 -0.53 9.24
CA ARG A 151 -21.09 -1.05 10.54
C ARG A 151 -21.43 0.08 11.50
N ARG A 152 -20.61 1.13 11.54
CA ARG A 152 -20.86 2.31 12.39
C ARG A 152 -22.14 3.02 11.97
N HIS A 153 -22.33 3.26 10.68
CA HIS A 153 -23.52 3.92 10.17
C HIS A 153 -24.79 3.13 10.51
N ARG A 154 -24.76 1.82 10.28
CA ARG A 154 -25.86 0.91 10.64
C ARG A 154 -26.21 0.96 12.12
N LEU A 155 -25.21 0.89 13.01
CA LEU A 155 -25.44 0.97 14.46
C LEU A 155 -26.15 2.27 14.88
N VAL A 156 -25.78 3.40 14.28
CA VAL A 156 -26.42 4.69 14.55
C VAL A 156 -27.87 4.67 14.08
N THR A 157 -28.13 4.21 12.85
CA THR A 157 -29.49 4.14 12.30
C THR A 157 -30.40 3.20 13.10
N ASP A 158 -29.89 2.04 13.51
CA ASP A 158 -30.65 1.07 14.29
C ASP A 158 -31.03 1.66 15.67
N LEU A 159 -30.09 2.36 16.34
CA LEU A 159 -30.37 3.05 17.61
C LEU A 159 -31.38 4.19 17.46
N GLU A 160 -31.31 4.96 16.38
CA GLU A 160 -32.30 6.01 16.09
C GLU A 160 -33.71 5.43 15.90
N GLN A 161 -33.81 4.31 15.17
CA GLN A 161 -35.08 3.60 14.99
C GLN A 161 -35.61 3.06 16.32
N GLU A 162 -34.78 2.40 17.12
CA GLU A 162 -35.16 1.91 18.46
C GLU A 162 -35.69 3.04 19.35
N LEU A 163 -35.03 4.20 19.37
CA LEU A 163 -35.47 5.36 20.17
C LEU A 163 -36.81 5.93 19.69
N LEU A 164 -37.03 5.98 18.36
CA LEU A 164 -38.30 6.41 17.79
C LEU A 164 -39.43 5.43 18.09
N GLU A 165 -39.16 4.14 18.00
CA GLU A 165 -40.11 3.08 18.33
C GLU A 165 -40.46 3.11 19.82
N ASP A 166 -39.47 3.21 20.70
CA ASP A 166 -39.63 3.36 22.15
C ASP A 166 -40.48 4.58 22.51
N ALA A 167 -40.22 5.73 21.88
CA ALA A 167 -41.00 6.96 22.10
C ALA A 167 -42.45 6.81 21.63
N ARG A 168 -42.69 6.10 20.52
CA ARG A 168 -44.03 5.80 20.01
C ARG A 168 -44.78 4.82 20.92
N GLU A 169 -44.11 3.82 21.47
CA GLU A 169 -44.70 2.86 22.39
C GLU A 169 -45.01 3.49 23.76
N LYS A 170 -44.09 4.30 24.29
CA LYS A 170 -44.28 5.02 25.57
C LYS A 170 -45.26 6.19 25.45
N GLY A 171 -45.49 6.73 24.25
CA GLY A 171 -46.51 7.73 23.94
C GLY A 171 -47.94 7.19 23.85
N LYS A 172 -48.16 5.87 24.00
CA LYS A 172 -49.50 5.23 24.01
C LYS A 172 -50.07 4.95 25.41
N PHE A 173 -49.63 5.65 26.45
CA PHE A 173 -50.34 5.63 27.74
C PHE A 173 -51.55 6.56 27.69
N VAL A 174 -52.71 6.01 27.32
CA VAL A 174 -54.01 6.60 27.66
C VAL A 174 -54.21 6.38 29.16
N ILE A 175 -54.06 7.45 29.94
CA ILE A 175 -54.54 7.48 31.33
C ILE A 175 -56.03 7.79 31.26
N TYR A 176 -56.87 6.81 31.61
CA TYR A 176 -58.30 6.96 31.87
C TYR A 176 -58.53 7.17 33.37
#